data_AF-A0A359HIG7-F1
#
_entry.id   AF-A0A359HIG7-F1
#
_cell.length_a   1.000
_cell.length_b   1.000
_cell.length_c   1.000
_cell.angle_alpha   90.00
_cell.angle_beta   90.00
_cell.angle_gamma   90.00
#
_symmetry.space_group_name_H-M   'P 1'
#
loop_
_entity.id
_entity.type
_entity.pdbx_description
1 polymer ?
#
loop_
_entity_poly.entity_id
_entity_poly.type
_entity_poly.pdbx_seq_one_letter_code
_entity_poly.pdbx_strand_id
1 'polypeptide(L)'
;MKVESRNWVVGSSRRLAVFIGLLVLFLSGCASSAGARVVNTQVAGDKLQVTGDESQAANTQPQATRTATPTSQPSYTPTPEPSNTPTLSPTPTIPAPPVPDQIIPDSEVVFSASAADFDTAAYLEQAGGFLGSYRQYLMITAWTDAPAVIDMVAIENSINPRLLVALLEYQCGCVLGGNDLDPDNFTLAMGAKQAQRQDFYGQLIWAIHELSEGYYGWKDGTLTEISFPDGTIRALENDLNPGSVALMRLFSQLYDPATFEQAINPESGFPALYAEMF
;
A
#
# COMPACT_ATOMS: atom_id res chain seq x y z
N MET A 1 3.17 9.84 -74.69
CA MET A 1 3.22 8.47 -75.28
C MET A 1 3.73 7.53 -74.20
N LYS A 2 2.99 6.46 -73.89
CA LYS A 2 3.35 5.05 -74.21
C LYS A 2 4.70 4.64 -73.57
N VAL A 3 4.69 4.26 -72.28
CA VAL A 3 4.43 2.89 -71.75
C VAL A 3 5.66 1.99 -71.83
N GLU A 4 6.20 1.64 -70.65
CA GLU A 4 6.62 0.28 -70.36
C GLU A 4 6.47 0.00 -68.86
N SER A 5 5.67 -1.00 -68.50
CA SER A 5 5.42 -1.42 -67.11
C SER A 5 5.79 -2.89 -66.97
N ARG A 6 6.83 -3.21 -66.20
CA ARG A 6 7.34 -4.58 -66.04
C ARG A 6 6.92 -5.19 -64.71
N ASN A 7 5.86 -6.00 -64.76
CA ASN A 7 5.48 -6.89 -63.67
C ASN A 7 6.57 -7.93 -63.41
N TRP A 8 6.79 -8.29 -62.15
CA TRP A 8 7.47 -9.53 -61.78
C TRP A 8 6.47 -10.51 -61.17
N VAL A 9 6.68 -11.81 -61.39
CA VAL A 9 5.69 -12.86 -61.12
C VAL A 9 6.05 -13.67 -59.86
N VAL A 10 5.03 -13.86 -59.03
CA VAL A 10 4.81 -14.92 -58.02
C VAL A 10 5.97 -15.91 -57.79
N GLY A 11 6.57 -15.84 -56.61
CA GLY A 11 7.39 -16.92 -56.03
C GLY A 11 6.64 -17.64 -54.90
N SER A 12 5.97 -18.75 -55.20
CA SER A 12 5.22 -19.53 -54.20
C SER A 12 6.01 -20.77 -53.75
N SER A 13 6.46 -20.78 -52.49
CA SER A 13 7.12 -21.92 -51.85
C SER A 13 6.45 -22.25 -50.52
N ARG A 14 5.71 -23.36 -50.48
CA ARG A 14 5.16 -23.97 -49.26
C ARG A 14 6.17 -24.92 -48.61
N ARG A 15 5.84 -25.37 -47.39
CA ARG A 15 6.50 -26.43 -46.59
C ARG A 15 7.73 -25.89 -45.82
N LEU A 16 8.09 -26.44 -44.66
CA LEU A 16 7.71 -27.74 -44.09
C LEU A 16 7.47 -27.63 -42.57
N ALA A 17 6.31 -28.08 -42.09
CA ALA A 17 6.10 -28.32 -40.66
C ALA A 17 6.66 -29.71 -40.31
N VAL A 18 7.50 -29.80 -39.28
CA VAL A 18 8.13 -31.05 -38.83
C VAL A 18 7.64 -31.36 -37.42
N PHE A 19 6.65 -32.24 -37.32
CA PHE A 19 6.32 -32.90 -36.06
C PHE A 19 7.37 -33.98 -35.77
N ILE A 20 7.96 -33.94 -34.58
CA ILE A 20 8.67 -35.08 -33.98
C ILE A 20 7.92 -35.44 -32.70
N GLY A 21 7.54 -36.71 -32.60
CA GLY A 21 6.94 -37.31 -31.41
C GLY A 21 7.64 -38.64 -31.09
N LEU A 22 7.10 -39.36 -30.10
CA LEU A 22 7.77 -40.43 -29.33
C LEU A 22 8.90 -39.87 -28.42
N LEU A 23 9.22 -40.49 -27.28
CA LEU A 23 8.86 -41.84 -26.83
C LEU A 23 8.41 -41.86 -25.36
N VAL A 24 7.37 -42.63 -25.06
CA VAL A 24 7.03 -43.04 -23.68
C VAL A 24 7.64 -44.41 -23.41
N LEU A 25 8.35 -44.56 -22.28
CA LEU A 25 8.73 -45.86 -21.74
C LEU A 25 8.52 -45.89 -20.23
N PHE A 26 7.43 -46.55 -19.81
CA PHE A 26 7.25 -47.03 -18.44
C PHE A 26 8.20 -48.22 -18.20
N LEU A 27 8.71 -48.36 -16.97
CA LEU A 27 8.94 -49.67 -16.34
C LEU A 27 9.00 -49.55 -14.81
N SER A 28 8.62 -50.64 -14.14
CA SER A 28 8.58 -50.82 -12.68
C SER A 28 9.95 -50.59 -12.00
N GLY A 29 10.06 -50.22 -10.73
CA GLY A 29 9.05 -50.17 -9.67
C GLY A 29 9.28 -51.26 -8.61
N CYS A 30 9.29 -50.90 -7.32
CA CYS A 30 9.32 -51.83 -6.20
C CYS A 30 8.69 -51.16 -4.95
N ALA A 31 8.16 -51.95 -4.02
CA ALA A 31 7.35 -51.48 -2.89
C ALA A 31 7.86 -52.04 -1.54
N SER A 32 7.13 -51.74 -0.45
CA SER A 32 7.33 -52.25 0.93
C SER A 32 8.49 -51.62 1.72
N SER A 33 8.39 -51.42 3.05
CA SER A 33 7.26 -51.66 3.97
C SER A 33 7.39 -50.90 5.31
N ALA A 34 6.24 -50.64 5.94
CA ALA A 34 5.94 -50.62 7.38
C ALA A 34 7.01 -50.12 8.40
N GLY A 35 6.65 -49.07 9.16
CA GLY A 35 7.50 -48.55 10.25
C GLY A 35 6.79 -47.72 11.34
N ALA A 36 5.46 -47.83 11.49
CA ALA A 36 4.71 -47.05 12.48
C ALA A 36 5.01 -47.49 13.92
N ARG A 37 5.96 -46.82 14.59
CA ARG A 37 6.40 -47.18 15.94
C ARG A 37 5.64 -46.40 17.01
N VAL A 38 4.50 -46.96 17.44
CA VAL A 38 3.80 -46.51 18.64
C VAL A 38 4.68 -46.77 19.86
N VAL A 39 5.04 -45.72 20.61
CA VAL A 39 5.63 -45.85 21.95
C VAL A 39 4.52 -45.69 22.98
N ASN A 40 3.98 -46.82 23.44
CA ASN A 40 2.98 -46.87 24.49
C ASN A 40 3.67 -47.24 25.82
N THR A 41 3.92 -46.25 26.67
CA THR A 41 4.49 -46.47 28.01
C THR A 41 3.35 -46.53 29.02
N GLN A 42 3.18 -47.68 29.68
CA GLN A 42 2.02 -47.93 30.54
C GLN A 42 2.07 -47.11 31.84
N VAL A 43 0.88 -46.67 32.27
CA VAL A 43 0.65 -46.21 33.65
C VAL A 43 0.65 -47.41 34.58
N ALA A 44 1.46 -47.33 35.64
CA ALA A 44 1.29 -48.10 36.87
C ALA A 44 1.35 -47.12 38.03
N GLY A 45 0.35 -47.14 38.91
CA GLY A 45 0.28 -46.24 40.07
C GLY A 45 0.10 -47.03 41.36
N ASP A 46 0.49 -46.43 42.47
CA ASP A 46 0.03 -46.81 43.80
C ASP A 46 -0.20 -45.54 44.67
N LYS A 47 -0.63 -45.75 45.91
CA LYS A 47 -1.62 -44.90 46.59
C LYS A 47 -1.09 -43.82 47.54
N LEU A 48 -1.86 -42.71 47.58
CA LEU A 48 -2.43 -42.01 48.76
C LEU A 48 -1.53 -41.85 50.01
N GLN A 49 -1.32 -40.66 50.59
CA GLN A 49 -2.35 -39.76 51.15
C GLN A 49 -1.74 -38.38 51.47
N VAL A 50 -2.56 -37.32 51.43
CA VAL A 50 -2.40 -36.12 52.26
C VAL A 50 -3.78 -35.76 52.82
N THR A 51 -3.90 -35.70 54.14
CA THR A 51 -5.13 -35.36 54.86
C THR A 51 -5.21 -33.85 55.06
N GLY A 52 -6.39 -33.26 54.85
CA GLY A 52 -6.70 -31.89 55.28
C GLY A 52 -7.52 -31.91 56.57
N ASP A 53 -7.51 -30.81 57.33
CA ASP A 53 -8.37 -30.63 58.51
C ASP A 53 -8.75 -29.15 58.68
N GLU A 54 -9.81 -28.87 59.45
CA GLU A 54 -10.59 -27.62 59.38
C GLU A 54 -10.57 -26.72 60.64
N SER A 55 -11.09 -25.50 60.46
CA SER A 55 -11.90 -24.72 61.42
C SER A 55 -11.28 -23.89 62.58
N GLN A 56 -11.33 -22.57 62.35
CA GLN A 56 -12.08 -21.54 63.12
C GLN A 56 -11.76 -21.13 64.59
N ALA A 57 -11.72 -19.78 64.74
CA ALA A 57 -12.38 -18.93 65.76
C ALA A 57 -11.67 -18.48 67.07
N ALA A 58 -12.09 -17.27 67.48
CA ALA A 58 -11.93 -16.57 68.77
C ALA A 58 -10.52 -16.05 69.18
N ASN A 59 -10.32 -15.03 70.02
CA ASN A 59 -11.00 -13.73 70.33
C ASN A 59 -10.40 -13.15 71.63
N THR A 60 -9.74 -11.97 71.64
CA THR A 60 -9.77 -11.03 72.81
C THR A 60 -9.20 -9.62 72.53
N GLN A 61 -9.61 -8.67 73.38
CA GLN A 61 -9.19 -7.26 73.57
C GLN A 61 -9.12 -6.99 75.10
N PRO A 62 -8.71 -5.80 75.64
CA PRO A 62 -8.08 -4.61 75.06
C PRO A 62 -6.65 -4.38 75.70
N GLN A 63 -6.11 -3.28 76.27
CA GLN A 63 -6.56 -1.91 76.56
C GLN A 63 -5.39 -0.90 76.88
N ALA A 64 -5.46 0.30 76.27
CA ALA A 64 -4.97 1.65 76.66
C ALA A 64 -3.64 1.91 77.43
N THR A 65 -2.91 2.96 77.00
CA THR A 65 -2.50 4.12 77.87
C THR A 65 -2.11 5.40 77.07
N ARG A 66 -2.88 6.47 77.32
CA ARG A 66 -2.62 7.94 77.28
C ARG A 66 -1.51 8.59 76.42
N THR A 67 -1.97 9.47 75.51
CA THR A 67 -1.72 10.93 75.44
C THR A 67 -0.31 11.52 75.15
N ALA A 68 -0.18 12.22 74.01
CA ALA A 68 0.35 13.59 73.91
C ALA A 68 0.05 14.24 72.52
N THR A 69 -0.12 15.57 72.47
CA THR A 69 -0.27 16.35 71.23
C THR A 69 0.78 17.46 71.17
N PRO A 70 1.45 17.67 70.02
CA PRO A 70 2.07 18.96 69.69
C PRO A 70 1.52 19.56 68.37
N THR A 71 1.57 20.88 68.28
CA THR A 71 1.07 21.67 67.14
C THR A 71 2.11 21.82 66.02
N SER A 72 1.67 21.78 64.76
CA SER A 72 2.36 22.40 63.61
C SER A 72 1.29 23.09 62.74
N GLN A 73 1.28 24.43 62.69
CA GLN A 73 2.05 25.32 61.82
C GLN A 73 1.41 25.44 60.41
N PRO A 74 1.04 26.65 59.95
CA PRO A 74 0.33 26.82 58.68
C PRO A 74 1.22 26.50 57.46
N SER A 75 0.60 25.93 56.43
CA SER A 75 1.23 25.74 55.12
C SER A 75 1.23 27.05 54.32
N TYR A 76 2.35 27.37 53.69
CA TYR A 76 2.45 28.46 52.73
C TYR A 76 2.31 27.90 51.32
N THR A 77 1.23 28.26 50.61
CA THR A 77 1.10 27.96 49.18
C THR A 77 2.05 28.87 48.40
N PRO A 78 3.01 28.34 47.61
CA PRO A 78 3.81 29.17 46.72
C PRO A 78 2.94 29.65 45.55
N THR A 79 2.94 30.95 45.30
CA THR A 79 2.37 31.55 44.08
C THR A 79 3.14 31.03 42.85
N PRO A 80 2.48 30.58 41.76
CA PRO A 80 3.18 30.18 40.55
C PRO A 80 3.87 31.38 39.88
N GLU A 81 5.16 31.23 39.59
CA GLU A 81 5.97 32.19 38.84
C GLU A 81 5.70 32.07 37.33
N PRO A 82 5.60 33.18 36.57
CA PRO A 82 5.29 33.11 35.14
C PRO A 82 6.43 32.47 34.33
N SER A 83 6.11 31.38 33.63
CA SER A 83 7.07 30.69 32.76
C SER A 83 7.39 31.53 31.51
N ASN A 84 8.59 32.09 31.47
CA ASN A 84 9.13 32.81 30.31
C ASN A 84 9.67 31.82 29.25
N THR A 85 8.81 30.95 28.72
CA THR A 85 9.15 30.10 27.58
C THR A 85 9.18 30.94 26.30
N PRO A 86 10.29 31.01 25.54
CA PRO A 86 10.33 31.75 24.29
C PRO A 86 9.46 31.06 23.24
N THR A 87 8.46 31.77 22.73
CA THR A 87 7.59 31.28 21.65
C THR A 87 8.41 31.05 20.38
N LEU A 88 8.37 29.83 19.85
CA LEU A 88 8.89 29.56 18.51
C LEU A 88 8.04 30.34 17.50
N SER A 89 8.67 31.05 16.56
CA SER A 89 7.95 31.66 15.43
C SER A 89 7.21 30.56 14.65
N PRO A 90 5.95 30.79 14.24
CA PRO A 90 5.25 29.82 13.42
C PRO A 90 5.97 29.62 12.08
N THR A 91 6.08 28.37 11.65
CA THR A 91 6.35 28.03 10.24
C THR A 91 5.37 28.80 9.35
N PRO A 92 5.80 29.38 8.21
CA PRO A 92 4.92 30.20 7.39
C PRO A 92 3.84 29.36 6.70
N THR A 93 2.69 29.19 7.36
CA THR A 93 1.46 28.65 6.77
C THR A 93 0.96 29.61 5.70
N ILE A 94 1.31 29.33 4.44
CA ILE A 94 0.70 30.00 3.29
C ILE A 94 -0.75 29.51 3.20
N PRO A 95 -1.76 30.40 3.15
CA PRO A 95 -3.12 29.99 2.83
C PRO A 95 -3.14 29.41 1.41
N ALA A 96 -3.30 28.10 1.30
CA ALA A 96 -3.43 27.43 0.02
C ALA A 96 -4.75 27.83 -0.67
N PRO A 97 -4.86 27.77 -2.01
CA PRO A 97 -6.15 27.93 -2.68
C PRO A 97 -7.09 26.78 -2.25
N PRO A 98 -8.40 27.03 -2.10
CA PRO A 98 -9.34 25.99 -1.68
C PRO A 98 -9.31 24.81 -2.65
N VAL A 99 -9.23 23.60 -2.11
CA VAL A 99 -9.41 22.37 -2.91
C VAL A 99 -10.88 22.29 -3.36
N PRO A 100 -11.19 21.69 -4.53
CA PRO A 100 -12.53 21.15 -4.74
C PRO A 100 -12.89 20.15 -3.63
N ASP A 101 -14.09 20.25 -3.06
CA ASP A 101 -14.61 19.42 -1.95
C ASP A 101 -14.38 17.91 -2.16
N GLN A 102 -14.30 17.50 -3.44
CA GLN A 102 -14.06 16.14 -3.89
C GLN A 102 -13.13 16.14 -5.13
N ILE A 103 -11.87 15.72 -4.93
CA ILE A 103 -10.90 15.42 -6.01
C ILE A 103 -11.26 14.08 -6.67
N ILE A 104 -11.59 13.07 -5.86
CA ILE A 104 -12.03 11.73 -6.29
C ILE A 104 -13.02 11.17 -5.26
N PRO A 105 -14.03 10.35 -5.63
CA PRO A 105 -14.81 9.57 -4.66
C PRO A 105 -13.98 8.49 -3.96
N ASP A 106 -14.26 8.27 -2.66
CA ASP A 106 -13.65 7.21 -1.82
C ASP A 106 -13.66 5.81 -2.44
N SER A 107 -14.72 5.49 -3.21
CA SER A 107 -14.92 4.19 -3.88
C SER A 107 -13.90 3.89 -4.99
N GLU A 108 -13.23 4.92 -5.51
CA GLU A 108 -12.18 4.77 -6.50
C GLU A 108 -10.77 4.69 -5.88
N VAL A 109 -10.63 4.84 -4.55
CA VAL A 109 -9.37 4.56 -3.84
C VAL A 109 -9.35 3.14 -3.29
N VAL A 110 -10.38 2.74 -2.54
CA VAL A 110 -10.50 1.37 -2.02
C VAL A 110 -10.98 0.42 -3.11
N PHE A 111 -10.48 -0.82 -3.14
CA PHE A 111 -11.00 -1.88 -4.00
C PHE A 111 -12.47 -2.15 -3.64
N SER A 112 -13.38 -1.61 -4.45
CA SER A 112 -14.82 -1.61 -4.18
C SER A 112 -15.59 -2.27 -5.34
N ALA A 113 -16.92 -2.30 -5.25
CA ALA A 113 -17.76 -2.84 -6.31
C ALA A 113 -17.59 -2.11 -7.67
N SER A 114 -17.10 -0.86 -7.68
CA SER A 114 -16.79 -0.16 -8.94
C SER A 114 -15.64 -0.80 -9.71
N ALA A 115 -14.68 -1.41 -9.03
CA ALA A 115 -13.51 -2.07 -9.61
C ALA A 115 -13.74 -3.53 -10.02
N ALA A 116 -14.84 -4.15 -9.60
CA ALA A 116 -15.04 -5.60 -9.67
C ALA A 116 -15.03 -6.18 -11.09
N ASP A 117 -15.40 -5.39 -12.10
CA ASP A 117 -15.42 -5.77 -13.52
C ASP A 117 -14.19 -5.23 -14.30
N PHE A 118 -13.15 -4.71 -13.62
CA PHE A 118 -11.95 -4.18 -14.28
C PHE A 118 -10.91 -5.29 -14.53
N ASP A 119 -10.65 -5.59 -15.80
CA ASP A 119 -9.56 -6.47 -16.24
C ASP A 119 -8.33 -5.64 -16.62
N THR A 120 -7.35 -5.58 -15.70
CA THR A 120 -6.10 -4.83 -15.89
C THR A 120 -5.28 -5.36 -17.07
N ALA A 121 -5.32 -6.67 -17.35
CA ALA A 121 -4.58 -7.26 -18.46
C ALA A 121 -5.19 -6.86 -19.81
N ALA A 122 -6.52 -6.98 -19.95
CA ALA A 122 -7.22 -6.54 -21.15
C ALA A 122 -7.11 -5.02 -21.38
N TYR A 123 -7.14 -4.21 -20.32
CA TYR A 123 -6.98 -2.76 -20.43
C TYR A 123 -5.57 -2.38 -20.91
N LEU A 124 -4.50 -2.97 -20.34
CA LEU A 124 -3.14 -2.70 -20.78
C LEU A 124 -2.83 -3.26 -22.19
N GLU A 125 -3.42 -4.40 -22.58
CA GLU A 125 -3.34 -4.91 -23.95
C GLU A 125 -4.04 -3.95 -24.94
N GLN A 126 -5.22 -3.43 -24.60
CA GLN A 126 -5.96 -2.48 -25.44
C GLN A 126 -5.27 -1.10 -25.53
N ALA A 127 -4.66 -0.62 -24.44
CA ALA A 127 -3.97 0.66 -24.39
C ALA A 127 -2.65 0.63 -25.19
N GLY A 128 -1.95 -0.50 -25.21
CA GLY A 128 -0.82 -0.76 -26.11
C GLY A 128 0.48 0.00 -25.81
N GLY A 129 0.53 0.77 -24.72
CA GLY A 129 1.75 1.38 -24.19
C GLY A 129 2.67 0.37 -23.48
N PHE A 130 3.77 0.91 -22.93
CA PHE A 130 4.90 0.12 -22.43
C PHE A 130 4.51 -1.01 -21.46
N LEU A 131 3.61 -0.73 -20.51
CA LEU A 131 3.20 -1.71 -19.50
C LEU A 131 2.40 -2.90 -20.08
N GLY A 132 1.85 -2.82 -21.29
CA GLY A 132 1.26 -3.96 -22.00
C GLY A 132 2.28 -5.03 -22.42
N SER A 133 3.59 -4.73 -22.34
CA SER A 133 4.68 -5.68 -22.65
C SER A 133 5.75 -5.78 -21.57
N TYR A 134 5.73 -4.91 -20.55
CA TYR A 134 6.67 -4.92 -19.45
C TYR A 134 6.45 -6.11 -18.51
N ARG A 135 7.55 -6.60 -17.93
CA ARG A 135 7.56 -7.65 -16.92
C ARG A 135 8.71 -7.48 -15.95
N GLN A 136 8.49 -7.86 -14.70
CA GLN A 136 9.46 -7.75 -13.62
C GLN A 136 9.83 -9.15 -13.10
N TYR A 137 11.08 -9.38 -12.74
CA TYR A 137 11.45 -10.59 -11.98
C TYR A 137 11.18 -10.35 -10.48
N LEU A 138 10.27 -11.13 -9.90
CA LEU A 138 9.94 -11.13 -8.48
C LEU A 138 10.40 -12.44 -7.83
N MET A 139 10.86 -12.39 -6.59
CA MET A 139 11.50 -13.57 -5.95
C MET A 139 10.55 -14.75 -5.67
N ILE A 140 9.23 -14.49 -5.60
CA ILE A 140 8.21 -15.51 -5.31
C ILE A 140 7.59 -16.06 -6.61
N THR A 141 7.25 -15.18 -7.56
CA THR A 141 6.52 -15.49 -8.80
C THR A 141 7.40 -15.58 -10.05
N ALA A 142 8.71 -15.34 -9.92
CA ALA A 142 9.66 -15.21 -11.02
C ALA A 142 9.28 -14.08 -11.99
N TRP A 143 9.50 -14.25 -13.30
CA TRP A 143 9.08 -13.28 -14.32
C TRP A 143 7.56 -13.14 -14.32
N THR A 144 7.09 -11.94 -13.93
CA THR A 144 5.68 -11.60 -13.75
C THR A 144 5.38 -10.37 -14.60
N ASP A 145 4.36 -10.47 -15.46
CA ASP A 145 4.00 -9.39 -16.39
C ASP A 145 3.27 -8.25 -15.65
N ALA A 146 3.42 -7.01 -16.13
CA ALA A 146 2.97 -5.81 -15.42
C ALA A 146 1.51 -5.83 -14.89
N PRO A 147 0.48 -6.25 -15.67
CA PRO A 147 -0.89 -6.32 -15.14
C PRO A 147 -1.00 -7.25 -13.92
N ALA A 148 -0.36 -8.42 -13.95
CA ALA A 148 -0.38 -9.35 -12.81
C ALA A 148 0.36 -8.80 -11.58
N VAL A 149 1.36 -7.93 -11.77
CA VAL A 149 2.01 -7.21 -10.65
C VAL A 149 1.10 -6.13 -10.08
N ILE A 150 0.35 -5.40 -10.93
CA ILE A 150 -0.64 -4.41 -10.49
C ILE A 150 -1.78 -5.10 -9.73
N ASP A 151 -2.38 -6.15 -10.30
CA ASP A 151 -3.52 -6.87 -9.70
C ASP A 151 -3.14 -7.50 -8.35
N MET A 152 -1.98 -8.13 -8.25
CA MET A 152 -1.47 -8.67 -6.99
C MET A 152 -1.37 -7.58 -5.92
N VAL A 153 -0.72 -6.44 -6.24
CA VAL A 153 -0.52 -5.34 -5.30
C VAL A 153 -1.85 -4.63 -4.95
N ALA A 154 -2.77 -4.49 -5.90
CA ALA A 154 -4.11 -3.96 -5.69
C ALA A 154 -4.94 -4.83 -4.74
N ILE A 155 -4.98 -6.15 -4.98
CA ILE A 155 -5.74 -7.13 -4.20
C ILE A 155 -5.16 -7.28 -2.78
N GLU A 156 -3.84 -7.43 -2.64
CA GLU A 156 -3.17 -7.63 -1.34
C GLU A 156 -3.41 -6.46 -0.37
N ASN A 157 -3.60 -5.24 -0.89
CA ASN A 157 -3.75 -4.02 -0.10
C ASN A 157 -5.16 -3.40 -0.18
N SER A 158 -6.09 -4.04 -0.89
CA SER A 158 -7.47 -3.54 -1.11
C SER A 158 -7.54 -2.12 -1.69
N ILE A 159 -6.69 -1.82 -2.68
CA ILE A 159 -6.69 -0.55 -3.46
C ILE A 159 -7.26 -0.81 -4.85
N ASN A 160 -8.02 0.13 -5.41
CA ASN A 160 -8.64 0.01 -6.73
C ASN A 160 -7.55 -0.05 -7.84
N PRO A 161 -7.49 -1.10 -8.68
CA PRO A 161 -6.50 -1.21 -9.75
C PRO A 161 -6.57 -0.09 -10.79
N ARG A 162 -7.76 0.50 -11.05
CA ARG A 162 -7.89 1.67 -11.94
C ARG A 162 -7.09 2.86 -11.46
N LEU A 163 -7.09 3.11 -10.14
CA LEU A 163 -6.31 4.18 -9.53
C LEU A 163 -4.81 3.94 -9.74
N LEU A 164 -4.32 2.70 -9.56
CA LEU A 164 -2.93 2.38 -9.83
C LEU A 164 -2.57 2.55 -11.32
N VAL A 165 -3.43 2.13 -12.24
CA VAL A 165 -3.22 2.27 -13.69
C VAL A 165 -3.20 3.75 -14.11
N ALA A 166 -4.15 4.57 -13.63
CA ALA A 166 -4.15 6.01 -13.91
C ALA A 166 -2.96 6.74 -13.28
N LEU A 167 -2.55 6.38 -12.06
CA LEU A 167 -1.37 6.95 -11.41
C LEU A 167 -0.09 6.60 -12.18
N LEU A 168 0.01 5.38 -12.72
CA LEU A 168 1.13 5.01 -13.60
C LEU A 168 1.14 5.86 -14.87
N GLU A 169 0.00 6.06 -15.55
CA GLU A 169 -0.06 6.96 -16.70
C GLU A 169 0.35 8.39 -16.33
N TYR A 170 -0.15 8.91 -15.21
CA TYR A 170 0.20 10.26 -14.73
C TYR A 170 1.69 10.42 -14.38
N GLN A 171 2.31 9.37 -13.81
CA GLN A 171 3.70 9.42 -13.33
C GLN A 171 4.75 9.02 -14.39
N CYS A 172 4.44 8.08 -15.29
CA CYS A 172 5.38 7.60 -16.33
C CYS A 172 4.88 7.60 -17.78
N GLY A 173 3.64 8.01 -18.09
CA GLY A 173 3.13 8.06 -19.48
C GLY A 173 3.23 6.71 -20.20
N CYS A 174 3.02 5.64 -19.44
CA CYS A 174 3.53 4.29 -19.68
C CYS A 174 2.40 3.25 -19.91
N VAL A 175 1.14 3.70 -19.92
CA VAL A 175 -0.07 2.92 -20.18
C VAL A 175 -0.63 3.23 -21.56
N LEU A 176 -0.89 4.51 -21.87
CA LEU A 176 -1.66 4.93 -23.05
C LEU A 176 -0.80 5.16 -24.32
N GLY A 177 0.52 5.09 -24.22
CA GLY A 177 1.42 5.22 -25.37
C GLY A 177 2.90 4.97 -25.06
N GLY A 178 3.75 5.23 -26.06
CA GLY A 178 5.21 5.35 -25.89
C GLY A 178 5.95 4.08 -25.46
N ASN A 179 6.36 3.24 -26.42
CA ASN A 179 7.24 2.08 -26.16
C ASN A 179 8.74 2.43 -26.18
N ASP A 180 9.08 3.69 -25.91
CA ASP A 180 10.45 4.22 -25.90
C ASP A 180 11.15 4.09 -24.53
N LEU A 181 10.45 3.58 -23.52
CA LEU A 181 11.00 3.27 -22.20
C LEU A 181 11.86 1.98 -22.24
N ASP A 182 13.00 2.00 -21.57
CA ASP A 182 13.93 0.87 -21.50
C ASP A 182 13.47 -0.17 -20.44
N PRO A 183 13.08 -1.40 -20.82
CA PRO A 183 12.63 -2.42 -19.87
C PRO A 183 13.74 -2.93 -18.95
N ASP A 184 15.01 -2.85 -19.33
CA ASP A 184 16.15 -3.25 -18.48
C ASP A 184 16.51 -2.17 -17.44
N ASN A 185 15.94 -0.96 -17.55
CA ASN A 185 16.18 0.18 -16.66
C ASN A 185 14.89 0.84 -16.11
N PHE A 186 13.73 0.18 -16.26
CA PHE A 186 12.45 0.72 -15.80
C PHE A 186 12.38 0.79 -14.27
N THR A 187 12.53 2.01 -13.77
CA THR A 187 12.58 2.37 -12.35
C THR A 187 11.81 3.66 -12.12
N LEU A 188 11.47 3.95 -10.85
CA LEU A 188 10.75 5.16 -10.45
C LEU A 188 9.39 5.35 -11.16
N ALA A 189 8.67 4.26 -11.44
CA ALA A 189 7.37 4.27 -12.11
C ALA A 189 6.28 5.12 -11.42
N MET A 190 6.40 5.38 -10.10
CA MET A 190 5.54 6.31 -9.36
C MET A 190 6.26 7.62 -9.01
N GLY A 191 7.45 7.88 -9.55
CA GLY A 191 8.28 9.06 -9.28
C GLY A 191 9.02 9.07 -7.93
N ALA A 192 8.82 8.05 -7.10
CA ALA A 192 9.18 8.06 -5.69
C ALA A 192 10.66 7.72 -5.42
N LYS A 193 11.51 8.74 -5.57
CA LYS A 193 12.98 8.66 -5.39
C LYS A 193 13.42 8.11 -4.03
N GLN A 194 12.65 8.37 -2.97
CA GLN A 194 12.95 7.96 -1.60
C GLN A 194 12.40 6.57 -1.21
N ALA A 195 11.66 5.89 -2.11
CA ALA A 195 11.14 4.56 -1.83
C ALA A 195 12.31 3.57 -1.64
N GLN A 196 12.21 2.71 -0.61
CA GLN A 196 13.20 1.67 -0.31
C GLN A 196 13.48 0.74 -1.50
N ARG A 197 12.49 0.60 -2.40
CA ARG A 197 12.60 -0.10 -3.68
C ARG A 197 12.17 0.84 -4.81
N GLN A 198 13.06 1.00 -5.79
CA GLN A 198 12.85 1.86 -6.96
C GLN A 198 12.37 1.08 -8.20
N ASP A 199 12.29 -0.25 -8.13
CA ASP A 199 11.72 -1.12 -9.16
C ASP A 199 10.18 -1.13 -9.11
N PHE A 200 9.53 -1.57 -10.20
CA PHE A 200 8.09 -1.37 -10.44
C PHE A 200 7.18 -1.75 -9.26
N TYR A 201 7.16 -3.01 -8.81
CA TYR A 201 6.45 -3.43 -7.59
C TYR A 201 6.75 -2.56 -6.36
N GLY A 202 8.01 -2.14 -6.17
CA GLY A 202 8.40 -1.31 -5.03
C GLY A 202 7.79 0.09 -5.06
N GLN A 203 7.65 0.65 -6.26
CA GLN A 203 6.97 1.91 -6.50
C GLN A 203 5.45 1.81 -6.28
N LEU A 204 4.82 0.69 -6.67
CA LEU A 204 3.40 0.44 -6.40
C LEU A 204 3.12 0.34 -4.89
N ILE A 205 3.91 -0.46 -4.16
CA ILE A 205 3.79 -0.60 -2.69
C ILE A 205 4.00 0.73 -1.99
N TRP A 206 4.96 1.55 -2.44
CA TRP A 206 5.15 2.90 -1.91
C TRP A 206 3.92 3.80 -2.15
N ALA A 207 3.36 3.80 -3.36
CA ALA A 207 2.19 4.63 -3.66
C ALA A 207 0.98 4.21 -2.82
N ILE A 208 0.77 2.90 -2.64
CA ILE A 208 -0.26 2.34 -1.76
C ILE A 208 -0.05 2.75 -0.30
N HIS A 209 1.19 2.81 0.19
CA HIS A 209 1.49 3.28 1.55
C HIS A 209 1.01 4.72 1.75
N GLU A 210 1.41 5.67 0.88
CA GLU A 210 1.01 7.07 1.02
C GLU A 210 -0.51 7.28 0.81
N LEU A 211 -1.13 6.54 -0.11
CA LEU A 211 -2.59 6.51 -0.29
C LEU A 211 -3.31 6.02 0.99
N SER A 212 -2.81 4.96 1.62
CA SER A 212 -3.40 4.36 2.82
C SER A 212 -3.25 5.28 4.04
N GLU A 213 -2.07 5.86 4.25
CA GLU A 213 -1.82 6.84 5.31
C GLU A 213 -2.72 8.08 5.14
N GLY A 214 -2.95 8.54 3.92
CA GLY A 214 -3.90 9.61 3.63
C GLY A 214 -5.36 9.22 3.93
N TYR A 215 -5.81 8.09 3.37
CA TYR A 215 -7.19 7.63 3.47
C TYR A 215 -7.61 7.31 4.91
N TYR A 216 -6.82 6.50 5.62
CA TYR A 216 -7.13 6.08 6.99
C TYR A 216 -6.75 7.15 8.01
N GLY A 217 -5.65 7.88 7.81
CA GLY A 217 -5.26 8.98 8.68
C GLY A 217 -6.30 10.09 8.73
N TRP A 218 -6.93 10.41 7.59
CA TRP A 218 -8.08 11.34 7.57
C TRP A 218 -9.29 10.76 8.30
N LYS A 219 -9.67 9.53 7.97
CA LYS A 219 -10.87 8.86 8.49
C LYS A 219 -10.85 8.67 10.02
N ASP A 220 -9.67 8.42 10.58
CA ASP A 220 -9.48 8.25 12.02
C ASP A 220 -9.14 9.59 12.73
N GLY A 221 -9.06 10.70 11.99
CA GLY A 221 -8.80 12.05 12.51
C GLY A 221 -7.38 12.28 13.02
N THR A 222 -6.41 11.46 12.60
CA THR A 222 -5.00 11.55 13.00
C THR A 222 -4.15 12.37 12.03
N LEU A 223 -4.60 12.53 10.78
CA LEU A 223 -3.97 13.37 9.76
C LEU A 223 -4.79 14.65 9.57
N THR A 224 -4.28 15.79 10.02
CA THR A 224 -4.93 17.12 9.84
C THR A 224 -4.16 18.05 8.89
N GLU A 225 -2.98 17.63 8.45
CA GLU A 225 -2.08 18.38 7.58
C GLU A 225 -1.20 17.42 6.76
N ILE A 226 -0.72 17.89 5.62
CA ILE A 226 0.22 17.18 4.74
C ILE A 226 1.50 18.00 4.62
N SER A 227 2.65 17.31 4.60
CA SER A 227 3.97 17.91 4.41
C SER A 227 4.50 17.69 2.99
N PHE A 228 5.38 18.59 2.55
CA PHE A 228 6.05 18.56 1.26
C PHE A 228 7.57 18.28 1.42
N PRO A 229 8.30 17.90 0.35
CA PRO A 229 9.70 17.46 0.47
C PRO A 229 10.68 18.60 0.81
N ASP A 230 10.23 19.86 0.72
CA ASP A 230 10.95 21.07 1.13
C ASP A 230 10.73 21.44 2.61
N GLY A 231 9.83 20.73 3.31
CA GLY A 231 9.41 21.02 4.68
C GLY A 231 8.23 21.99 4.81
N THR A 232 7.62 22.42 3.70
CA THR A 232 6.35 23.16 3.71
C THR A 232 5.22 22.26 4.20
N ILE A 233 4.18 22.84 4.82
CA ILE A 233 3.01 22.12 5.36
C ILE A 233 1.72 22.80 4.87
N ARG A 234 0.74 22.00 4.42
CA ARG A 234 -0.63 22.43 4.11
C ARG A 234 -1.60 21.77 5.08
N ALA A 235 -2.41 22.56 5.78
CA ALA A 235 -3.54 22.04 6.56
C ALA A 235 -4.64 21.48 5.63
N LEU A 236 -5.34 20.45 6.09
CA LEU A 236 -6.47 19.85 5.38
C LEU A 236 -7.78 20.56 5.74
N GLU A 237 -8.71 20.58 4.78
CA GLU A 237 -10.01 21.26 4.89
C GLU A 237 -11.07 20.25 5.40
N ASN A 238 -11.92 20.67 6.35
CA ASN A 238 -12.72 19.76 7.21
C ASN A 238 -13.82 18.96 6.49
N ASP A 239 -14.10 19.30 5.23
CA ASP A 239 -15.15 18.78 4.36
C ASP A 239 -14.61 17.83 3.27
N LEU A 240 -13.28 17.69 3.15
CA LEU A 240 -12.65 16.73 2.23
C LEU A 240 -13.08 15.29 2.51
N ASN A 241 -13.18 14.48 1.45
CA ASN A 241 -13.40 13.03 1.59
C ASN A 241 -12.05 12.26 1.72
N PRO A 242 -12.04 11.08 2.37
CA PRO A 242 -10.86 10.21 2.49
C PRO A 242 -10.13 9.93 1.17
N GLY A 243 -10.84 9.74 0.06
CA GLY A 243 -10.23 9.46 -1.24
C GLY A 243 -9.42 10.64 -1.79
N SER A 244 -9.90 11.86 -1.58
CA SER A 244 -9.24 13.10 -1.96
C SER A 244 -8.00 13.33 -1.09
N VAL A 245 -8.09 13.10 0.21
CA VAL A 245 -6.93 13.19 1.11
C VAL A 245 -5.88 12.12 0.80
N ALA A 246 -6.27 10.92 0.36
CA ALA A 246 -5.33 9.90 -0.14
C ALA A 246 -4.48 10.43 -1.32
N LEU A 247 -5.12 11.00 -2.35
CA LEU A 247 -4.42 11.61 -3.48
C LEU A 247 -3.55 12.80 -3.05
N MET A 248 -4.06 13.67 -2.18
CA MET A 248 -3.30 14.81 -1.66
C MET A 248 -2.05 14.35 -0.90
N ARG A 249 -2.19 13.33 -0.05
CA ARG A 249 -1.09 12.77 0.75
C ARG A 249 -0.05 12.03 -0.10
N LEU A 250 -0.45 11.43 -1.21
CA LEU A 250 0.45 10.85 -2.22
C LEU A 250 1.24 11.94 -2.97
N PHE A 251 0.53 12.89 -3.59
CA PHE A 251 1.17 13.93 -4.42
C PHE A 251 2.06 14.88 -3.60
N SER A 252 1.76 15.12 -2.32
CA SER A 252 2.63 15.96 -1.47
C SER A 252 4.01 15.33 -1.21
N GLN A 253 4.22 14.03 -1.44
CA GLN A 253 5.55 13.41 -1.33
C GLN A 253 6.33 13.44 -2.66
N LEU A 254 5.65 13.73 -3.77
CA LEU A 254 6.21 13.69 -5.12
C LEU A 254 6.64 15.08 -5.60
N TYR A 255 5.94 16.11 -5.12
CA TYR A 255 5.95 17.46 -5.70
C TYR A 255 6.20 18.56 -4.67
N ASP A 256 6.64 19.71 -5.17
CA ASP A 256 6.54 20.98 -4.45
C ASP A 256 5.08 21.48 -4.41
N PRO A 257 4.72 22.44 -3.54
CA PRO A 257 3.35 22.96 -3.44
C PRO A 257 2.76 23.48 -4.76
N ALA A 258 3.53 24.11 -5.64
CA ALA A 258 2.99 24.71 -6.87
C ALA A 258 2.74 23.67 -7.97
N THR A 259 3.56 22.62 -8.06
CA THR A 259 3.32 21.44 -8.90
C THR A 259 2.17 20.59 -8.32
N PHE A 260 2.05 20.53 -6.99
CA PHE A 260 0.95 19.85 -6.29
C PHE A 260 -0.44 20.43 -6.62
N GLU A 261 -0.63 21.76 -6.55
CA GLU A 261 -1.92 22.38 -6.91
C GLU A 261 -2.33 22.08 -8.37
N GLN A 262 -1.37 21.86 -9.27
CA GLN A 262 -1.63 21.45 -10.66
C GLN A 262 -2.03 19.96 -10.75
N ALA A 263 -1.41 19.10 -9.94
CA ALA A 263 -1.72 17.67 -9.91
C ALA A 263 -3.12 17.36 -9.38
N ILE A 264 -3.61 18.12 -8.40
CA ILE A 264 -4.98 17.96 -7.87
C ILE A 264 -6.04 18.78 -8.64
N ASN A 265 -5.67 19.50 -9.70
CA ASN A 265 -6.60 20.35 -10.44
C ASN A 265 -7.66 19.52 -11.19
N PRO A 266 -8.97 19.82 -11.06
CA PRO A 266 -10.03 19.00 -11.65
C PRO A 266 -10.20 19.18 -13.17
N GLU A 267 -9.65 20.25 -13.76
CA GLU A 267 -9.76 20.54 -15.20
C GLU A 267 -8.51 20.12 -16.00
N SER A 268 -7.35 19.96 -15.34
CA SER A 268 -6.07 19.67 -16.02
C SER A 268 -5.11 18.74 -15.29
N GLY A 269 -5.45 18.29 -14.07
CA GLY A 269 -4.61 17.45 -13.24
C GLY A 269 -4.93 15.96 -13.35
N PHE A 270 -4.52 15.20 -12.33
CA PHE A 270 -4.84 13.78 -12.21
C PHE A 270 -6.35 13.45 -12.32
N PRO A 271 -7.30 14.22 -11.73
CA PRO A 271 -8.72 13.91 -11.84
C PRO A 271 -9.26 14.00 -13.28
N ALA A 272 -8.72 14.92 -14.09
CA ALA A 272 -9.08 15.05 -15.49
C ALA A 272 -8.62 13.81 -16.28
N LEU A 273 -7.36 13.39 -16.09
CA LEU A 273 -6.85 12.15 -16.68
C LEU A 273 -7.66 10.92 -16.24
N TYR A 274 -8.00 10.82 -14.96
CA TYR A 274 -8.80 9.69 -14.44
C TYR A 274 -10.16 9.59 -15.14
N ALA A 275 -10.84 10.71 -15.34
CA ALA A 275 -12.14 10.79 -16.03
C ALA A 275 -12.05 10.69 -17.56
N GLU A 276 -10.86 10.82 -18.16
CA GLU A 276 -10.61 10.45 -19.56
C GLU A 276 -10.32 8.94 -19.71
N MET A 277 -9.84 8.28 -18.65
CA MET A 277 -9.48 6.86 -18.64
C MET A 277 -10.64 5.90 -18.28
N PHE A 278 -11.60 6.33 -17.45
CA PHE A 278 -12.63 5.47 -16.83
C PHE A 278 -14.01 6.14 -16.67
#